data_AF-A0A6G6ZXF3-F1
#
_entry.id   AF-A0A6G6ZXF3-F1
#
_cell.length_a   1.000
_cell.length_b   1.000
_cell.length_c   1.000
_cell.angle_alpha   90.00
_cell.angle_beta   90.00
_cell.angle_gamma   90.00
#
_symmetry.space_group_name_H-M   'P 1'
#
loop_
_entity.id
_entity.type
_entity.pdbx_description
1 polymer ?
#
loop_
_entity_poly.entity_id
_entity_poly.type
_entity_poly.pdbx_seq_one_letter_code
_entity_poly.pdbx_strand_id
1 'polypeptide(L)'
;MSIDRDTLEKVGEYLRGSCKPIGDAVFAFDLGDDVDESQLEADLLEVETELCAHCGWWHEVCDLKFSQEHGGGLCEQCCDEHGVDFYD
;
A
#
# COMPACT_ATOMS: atom_id res chain seq x y z
N MET A 1 7.76 4.53 17.15
CA MET A 1 9.01 5.04 16.57
C MET A 1 8.66 5.43 15.14
N SER A 2 9.02 6.61 14.66
CA SER A 2 8.71 6.98 13.26
C SER A 2 9.84 6.53 12.37
N ILE A 3 9.54 5.73 11.34
CA ILE A 3 10.49 5.35 10.30
C ILE A 3 10.85 6.61 9.52
N ASP A 4 12.13 6.80 9.21
CA ASP A 4 12.54 7.96 8.44
C ASP A 4 12.08 7.84 6.98
N ARG A 5 11.91 8.99 6.32
CA ARG A 5 11.36 9.05 4.97
C ARG A 5 12.18 8.26 3.93
N ASP A 6 13.51 8.26 4.00
CA ASP A 6 14.35 7.56 3.02
C ASP A 6 14.17 6.03 3.15
N THR A 7 14.06 5.53 4.37
CA THR A 7 13.71 4.13 4.62
C THR A 7 12.30 3.82 4.13
N LEU A 8 11.34 4.69 4.39
CA LEU A 8 9.95 4.52 3.97
C LEU A 8 9.81 4.49 2.43
N GLU A 9 10.55 5.35 1.71
CA GLU A 9 10.59 5.36 0.24
C GLU A 9 11.10 4.01 -0.30
N LYS A 10 12.15 3.44 0.31
CA LYS A 10 12.68 2.12 -0.07
C LYS A 10 11.71 0.98 0.23
N VAL A 11 11.00 1.04 1.36
CA VAL A 11 9.95 0.07 1.70
C VAL A 11 8.83 0.14 0.65
N GLY A 12 8.39 1.35 0.30
CA GLY A 12 7.39 1.57 -0.73
C GLY A 12 7.81 0.99 -2.08
N GLU A 13 9.03 1.30 -2.55
CA GLU A 13 9.60 0.74 -3.78
C GLU A 13 9.70 -0.79 -3.77
N TYR A 14 10.03 -1.39 -2.61
CA TYR A 14 10.13 -2.84 -2.47
C TYR A 14 8.77 -3.55 -2.55
N LEU A 15 7.72 -2.91 -2.04
CA LEU A 15 6.36 -3.45 -2.00
C LEU A 15 5.61 -3.20 -3.33
N ARG A 16 5.73 -2.02 -3.93
CA ARG A 16 5.04 -1.62 -5.16
C ARG A 16 5.17 -2.66 -6.28
N GLY A 17 4.06 -2.91 -6.96
CA GLY A 17 4.00 -3.90 -8.03
C GLY A 17 4.12 -5.35 -7.53
N SER A 18 3.76 -5.61 -6.27
CA SER A 18 3.74 -6.96 -5.71
C SER A 18 2.62 -7.16 -4.70
N CYS A 19 2.37 -8.40 -4.33
CA CYS A 19 1.46 -8.79 -3.24
C CYS A 19 2.22 -9.25 -1.99
N LYS A 20 3.44 -8.73 -1.78
CA LYS A 20 4.24 -9.11 -0.60
C LYS A 20 3.55 -8.62 0.68
N PRO A 21 3.51 -9.43 1.75
CA PRO A 21 3.04 -8.96 3.04
C PRO A 21 3.98 -7.87 3.57
N ILE A 22 3.42 -6.91 4.32
CA ILE A 22 4.20 -5.80 4.87
C ILE A 22 5.32 -6.27 5.82
N GLY A 23 5.10 -7.37 6.55
CA GLY A 23 6.11 -8.03 7.37
C GLY A 23 7.36 -8.50 6.60
N ASP A 24 7.25 -8.82 5.30
CA ASP A 24 8.42 -9.13 4.48
C ASP A 24 9.32 -7.90 4.32
N ALA A 25 8.73 -6.70 4.25
CA ALA A 25 9.50 -5.46 4.21
C ALA A 25 10.10 -5.12 5.58
N VAL A 26 9.36 -5.33 6.68
CA VAL A 26 9.90 -5.21 8.05
C VAL A 26 11.16 -6.05 8.22
N PHE A 27 11.12 -7.30 7.75
CA PHE A 27 12.28 -8.18 7.78
C PHE A 27 13.39 -7.74 6.81
N ALA A 28 13.06 -7.39 5.56
CA ALA A 28 14.04 -7.04 4.53
C ALA A 28 14.85 -5.77 4.87
N PHE A 29 14.24 -4.84 5.60
CA PHE A 29 14.85 -3.56 5.98
C PHE A 29 15.28 -3.50 7.46
N ASP A 30 15.18 -4.61 8.21
CA ASP A 30 15.55 -4.71 9.63
C ASP A 30 14.90 -3.61 10.48
N LEU A 31 13.59 -3.38 10.28
CA LEU A 31 12.87 -2.28 10.92
C LEU A 31 12.59 -2.51 12.42
N GLY A 32 12.77 -3.75 12.91
CA GLY A 32 12.56 -4.16 14.29
C GLY A 32 11.26 -4.95 14.51
N ASP A 33 11.26 -5.81 15.55
CA ASP A 33 10.11 -6.66 15.92
C ASP A 33 8.94 -5.87 16.56
N ASP A 34 9.19 -4.64 16.99
CA ASP A 34 8.23 -3.72 17.63
C ASP A 34 7.57 -2.73 16.66
N VAL A 35 7.79 -2.91 15.35
CA VAL A 35 7.09 -2.14 14.32
C VAL A 35 5.61 -2.49 14.32
N ASP A 36 4.77 -1.47 14.40
CA ASP A 36 3.34 -1.59 14.16
C ASP A 36 3.11 -1.61 12.64
N GLU A 37 2.82 -2.79 12.10
CA GLU A 37 2.56 -3.00 10.67
C GLU A 37 1.38 -2.15 10.16
N SER A 38 0.36 -1.91 10.98
CA SER A 38 -0.79 -1.07 10.59
C SER A 38 -0.41 0.40 10.50
N GLN A 39 0.45 0.87 11.41
CA GLN A 39 1.01 2.21 11.30
C GLN A 39 1.95 2.35 10.11
N LEU A 40 2.79 1.35 9.83
CA LEU A 40 3.67 1.35 8.65
C LEU A 40 2.86 1.39 7.35
N GLU A 41 1.77 0.64 7.25
CA GLU A 41 0.87 0.71 6.09
C GLU A 41 0.29 2.12 5.91
N ALA A 42 -0.13 2.77 7.00
CA ALA A 42 -0.61 4.15 6.95
C ALA A 42 0.49 5.15 6.58
N ASP A 43 1.71 4.96 7.10
CA ASP A 43 2.85 5.82 6.82
C ASP A 43 3.24 5.73 5.33
N LEU A 44 3.08 4.57 4.68
CA LEU A 44 3.40 4.37 3.26
C LEU A 44 2.61 5.30 2.30
N LEU A 45 1.48 5.86 2.75
CA LEU A 45 0.76 6.91 2.02
C LEU A 45 1.59 8.18 1.85
N GLU A 46 2.54 8.48 2.75
CA GLU A 46 3.45 9.63 2.63
C GLU A 46 4.48 9.50 1.48
N VAL A 47 4.64 8.27 0.97
CA VAL A 47 5.51 7.91 -0.16
C VAL A 47 4.70 7.29 -1.31
N GLU A 48 3.44 7.72 -1.41
CA GLU A 48 2.51 7.42 -2.50
C GLU A 48 2.33 5.91 -2.72
N THR A 49 2.39 5.10 -1.67
CA THR A 49 2.26 3.64 -1.76
C THR A 49 1.06 3.18 -0.95
N GLU A 50 0.15 2.42 -1.57
CA GLU A 50 -1.06 1.93 -0.92
C GLU A 50 -1.38 0.51 -1.40
N LEU A 51 -1.96 -0.30 -0.49
CA LEU A 51 -2.44 -1.64 -0.80
C LEU A 51 -3.85 -1.57 -1.37
N CYS A 52 -4.09 -2.20 -2.52
CA CYS A 52 -5.44 -2.35 -3.05
C CYS A 52 -6.31 -3.13 -2.06
N ALA A 53 -7.41 -2.53 -1.62
CA ALA A 53 -8.30 -3.05 -0.59
C ALA A 53 -8.97 -4.38 -0.97
N HIS A 54 -8.95 -4.75 -2.25
CA HIS A 54 -9.55 -5.98 -2.75
C HIS A 54 -8.53 -7.07 -3.10
N CYS A 55 -7.54 -6.79 -3.96
CA CYS A 55 -6.63 -7.81 -4.46
C CYS A 55 -5.33 -7.97 -3.66
N GLY A 56 -5.04 -7.06 -2.72
CA GLY A 56 -3.84 -7.12 -1.89
C GLY A 56 -2.53 -6.90 -2.67
N TRP A 57 -2.59 -6.20 -3.80
CA TRP A 57 -1.40 -5.72 -4.51
C TRP A 57 -1.07 -4.29 -4.10
N TRP A 58 0.21 -3.99 -3.95
CA TRP A 58 0.70 -2.65 -3.66
C TRP A 58 0.84 -1.83 -4.95
N HIS A 59 0.28 -0.62 -4.94
CA HIS A 59 0.25 0.29 -6.06
C HIS A 59 0.77 1.67 -5.67
N GLU A 60 1.07 2.49 -6.67
CA GLU A 60 1.12 3.93 -6.45
C GLU A 60 -0.29 4.42 -6.12
N VAL A 61 -0.43 5.37 -5.19
CA VAL A 61 -1.75 5.91 -4.79
C VAL A 61 -2.52 6.47 -5.99
N CYS A 62 -1.81 7.04 -6.96
CA CYS A 62 -2.41 7.57 -8.19
C CYS A 62 -2.97 6.49 -9.14
N ASP A 63 -2.59 5.22 -8.95
CA ASP A 63 -3.11 4.06 -9.68
C ASP A 63 -4.32 3.43 -8.98
N LEU A 64 -4.82 4.04 -7.90
CA LEU A 64 -5.98 3.57 -7.16
C LEU A 64 -7.12 4.58 -7.21
N LYS A 65 -8.34 4.05 -7.34
CA LYS A 65 -9.59 4.79 -7.16
C LYS A 65 -10.11 4.55 -5.77
N PHE A 66 -10.28 5.61 -4.98
CA PHE A 66 -10.91 5.49 -3.67
C PHE A 66 -12.36 5.00 -3.82
N SER A 67 -12.69 3.90 -3.14
CA SER A 67 -14.05 3.37 -3.04
C SER A 67 -14.50 3.30 -1.58
N GLN A 68 -15.50 4.11 -1.24
CA GLN A 68 -16.08 4.10 0.10
C GLN A 68 -16.74 2.75 0.44
N GLU A 69 -17.30 2.07 -0.55
CA GLU A 69 -17.94 0.75 -0.36
C GLU A 69 -16.94 -0.33 0.05
N HIS A 70 -15.73 -0.28 -0.52
CA HIS A 70 -14.66 -1.24 -0.23
C HIS A 70 -13.68 -0.76 0.84
N GLY A 71 -13.86 0.46 1.35
CA GLY A 71 -13.09 1.00 2.48
C GLY A 71 -11.64 1.38 2.16
N GLY A 72 -11.29 1.61 0.88
CA GLY A 72 -9.93 1.97 0.48
C GLY A 72 -9.76 2.15 -1.04
N GLY A 73 -8.51 2.25 -1.49
CA GLY A 73 -8.16 2.30 -2.91
C GLY A 73 -8.38 0.97 -3.63
N LEU A 74 -8.97 1.03 -4.84
CA LEU A 74 -9.11 -0.09 -5.76
C LEU A 74 -8.30 0.17 -7.03
N CYS A 75 -7.53 -0.82 -7.47
CA CYS A 75 -6.86 -0.75 -8.76
C CYS A 75 -7.85 -0.89 -9.91
N GLU A 76 -7.45 -0.48 -11.12
CA GLU A 76 -8.27 -0.50 -12.34
C GLU A 76 -8.98 -1.84 -12.55
N GLN A 77 -8.26 -2.96 -12.40
CA GLN A 77 -8.84 -4.30 -12.56
C GLN A 77 -9.94 -4.60 -11.53
N CYS A 78 -9.72 -4.25 -10.26
CA CYS A 78 -10.73 -4.43 -9.22
C CYS A 78 -11.93 -3.50 -9.46
N CYS A 79 -11.70 -2.27 -9.95
CA CYS A 79 -12.78 -1.37 -10.33
C CYS A 79 -13.66 -1.98 -11.42
N ASP A 80 -13.07 -2.54 -12.47
CA ASP A 80 -13.80 -3.21 -13.56
C ASP A 80 -14.62 -4.41 -13.04
N GLU A 81 -14.04 -5.22 -12.16
CA GLU A 81 -14.71 -6.40 -11.59
C GLU A 81 -15.90 -6.03 -10.69
N HIS A 82 -15.80 -4.92 -9.96
CA HIS A 82 -16.82 -4.44 -9.03
C HIS A 82 -17.76 -3.38 -9.63
N GLY A 83 -17.57 -3.01 -10.90
CA GLY A 83 -18.39 -2.00 -11.58
C GLY A 83 -18.21 -0.58 -11.02
N VAL A 84 -17.03 -0.27 -10.49
CA VAL A 84 -16.65 1.07 -10.00
C VAL A 84 -16.01 1.83 -11.16
N ASP A 85 -16.42 3.08 -11.38
CA ASP A 85 -15.80 3.93 -12.40
C ASP A 85 -14.41 4.40 -11.94
N PHE A 86 -13.38 3.96 -12.66
CA PHE A 86 -11.99 4.32 -12.37
C PHE A 86 -11.63 5.71 -12.94
N TYR A 87 -12.21 6.11 -14.09
CA TYR A 87 -11.85 7.31 -14.84
C TYR A 87 -12.98 8.35 -14.75
N ASP A 88 -13.07 9.02 -13.61
CA ASP A 88 -13.99 10.17 -13.42
C ASP A 88 -13.41 11.46 -14.02
#